data_AF-M6R9L8-F1
#
_entry.id   AF-M6R9L8-F1
#
_cell.length_a   1.000
_cell.length_b   1.000
_cell.length_c   1.000
_cell.angle_alpha   90.00
_cell.angle_beta   90.00
_cell.angle_gamma   90.00
#
_symmetry.space_group_name_H-M   'P 1'
#
loop_
_entity.id
_entity.type
_entity.pdbx_description
1 polymer ?
#
loop_
_entity_poly.entity_id
_entity_poly.type
_entity_poly.pdbx_seq_one_letter_code
_entity_poly.pdbx_strand_id
1 'polypeptide(L)'
;MIVVTQDSNQKVFFEVCIIREMYKTQIRPMLERIGTIKPNFSNMGKLRISGFDIASLKLDRRKAVYNLEKNQDPRRIVYVLDSNMDARLYEELTKQTGEIPKESA
;
A
#
# COMPACT_ATOMS: atom_id res chain seq x y z
N MET A 1 -2.12 0.30 -3.87
CA MET A 1 -2.20 1.20 -2.70
C MET A 1 -1.13 0.87 -1.69
N ILE A 2 -0.86 1.76 -0.73
CA ILE A 2 0.10 1.53 0.34
C ILE A 2 -0.62 1.66 1.68
N VAL A 3 -0.46 0.64 2.51
CA VAL A 3 -1.00 0.60 3.87
C VAL A 3 0.13 0.66 4.88
N VAL A 4 -0.14 1.29 6.00
CA VAL A 4 0.76 1.35 7.14
C VAL A 4 0.24 0.42 8.24
N THR A 5 1.15 -0.31 8.87
CA THR A 5 0.89 -1.06 10.10
C THR A 5 2.01 -0.82 11.09
N GLN A 6 1.72 -1.01 12.36
CA GLN A 6 2.69 -0.91 13.44
C GLN A 6 2.68 -2.22 14.22
N ASP A 7 3.86 -2.79 14.47
CA ASP A 7 3.97 -3.98 15.31
C ASP A 7 3.97 -3.63 16.81
N SER A 8 4.02 -4.66 17.66
CA SER A 8 4.09 -4.51 19.11
C SER A 8 5.37 -3.82 19.60
N ASN A 9 6.44 -3.80 18.79
CA ASN A 9 7.71 -3.13 19.08
C ASN A 9 7.74 -1.68 18.56
N GLN A 10 6.58 -1.13 18.19
CA GLN A 10 6.43 0.20 17.62
C GLN A 10 7.14 0.41 16.27
N LYS A 11 7.53 -0.68 15.60
CA LYS A 11 8.11 -0.60 14.27
C LYS A 11 7.00 -0.41 13.25
N VAL A 12 7.14 0.62 12.43
CA VAL A 12 6.20 0.97 11.38
C VAL A 12 6.61 0.30 10.07
N PHE A 13 5.64 -0.33 9.40
CA PHE A 13 5.81 -0.98 8.11
C PHE A 13 4.88 -0.35 7.10
N PHE A 14 5.41 -0.15 5.88
CA PHE A 14 4.64 0.30 4.74
C PHE A 14 4.55 -0.85 3.75
N GLU A 15 3.34 -1.35 3.58
CA GLU A 15 3.04 -2.53 2.77
C GLU A 15 2.36 -2.07 1.49
N VAL A 16 2.87 -2.52 0.35
CA VAL A 16 2.22 -2.30 -0.93
C VAL A 16 1.18 -3.39 -1.11
N CYS A 17 -0.06 -2.97 -1.38
CA CYS A 17 -1.21 -3.84 -1.50
C CYS A 17 -2.01 -3.53 -2.77
N ILE A 18 -2.69 -4.55 -3.28
CA ILE A 18 -3.71 -4.45 -4.33
C ILE A 18 -5.08 -4.75 -3.75
N ILE A 19 -6.14 -4.24 -4.38
CA ILE A 19 -7.51 -4.62 -4.03
C ILE A 19 -7.75 -6.01 -4.59
N ARG A 20 -8.04 -6.95 -3.70
CA ARG A 20 -8.46 -8.29 -4.08
C ARG A 20 -9.97 -8.34 -4.30
N GLU A 21 -10.72 -7.80 -3.34
CA GLU A 21 -12.19 -7.69 -3.41
C GLU A 21 -12.66 -6.39 -2.78
N MET A 22 -13.74 -5.83 -3.33
CA MET A 22 -14.45 -4.66 -2.80
C MET A 22 -15.94 -4.82 -3.08
N TYR A 23 -16.75 -4.91 -2.04
CA TYR A 23 -18.20 -5.05 -2.15
C TYR A 23 -18.87 -3.67 -2.08
N LYS A 24 -19.98 -3.47 -2.82
CA LYS A 24 -20.69 -2.17 -2.88
C LYS A 24 -21.14 -1.64 -1.52
N THR A 25 -21.35 -2.52 -0.55
CA THR A 25 -21.77 -2.19 0.82
C THR A 25 -20.61 -1.95 1.78
N GLN A 26 -19.37 -2.14 1.33
CA GLN A 26 -18.17 -2.06 2.16
C GLN A 26 -17.35 -0.80 1.85
N ILE A 27 -16.99 -0.08 2.91
CA ILE A 27 -16.12 1.11 2.83
C ILE A 27 -14.64 0.68 2.82
N ARG A 28 -14.33 -0.53 3.32
CA ARG A 28 -12.96 -1.02 3.49
C ARG A 28 -12.73 -2.27 2.62
N PRO A 29 -11.73 -2.26 1.73
CA PRO A 29 -11.49 -3.36 0.81
C PRO A 29 -10.79 -4.55 1.47
N MET A 30 -10.89 -5.71 0.81
CA MET A 30 -9.98 -6.81 1.04
C MET A 30 -8.72 -6.61 0.20
N LEU A 31 -7.57 -6.66 0.85
CA LEU A 31 -6.27 -6.35 0.27
C LEU A 31 -5.40 -7.59 0.17
N GLU A 32 -4.56 -7.63 -0.86
CA GLU A 32 -3.48 -8.60 -0.98
C GLU A 32 -2.15 -7.87 -0.96
N ARG A 33 -1.24 -8.28 -0.07
CA ARG A 33 0.09 -7.69 0.05
C ARG A 33 1.00 -8.20 -1.05
N ILE A 34 1.50 -7.29 -1.87
CA ILE A 34 2.47 -7.59 -2.92
C ILE A 34 3.91 -7.34 -2.47
N GLY A 35 4.12 -6.53 -1.43
CA GLY A 35 5.45 -6.28 -0.90
C GLY A 35 5.51 -5.23 0.19
N THR A 36 6.71 -4.78 0.48
CA THR A 36 7.00 -3.67 1.40
C THR A 36 7.86 -2.64 0.70
N ILE A 37 7.70 -1.38 1.08
CA ILE A 37 8.43 -0.24 0.51
C ILE A 37 8.78 0.73 1.63
N LYS A 38 9.82 1.56 1.48
CA LYS A 38 10.13 2.62 2.43
C LYS A 38 9.53 3.95 1.95
N PRO A 39 8.91 4.73 2.86
CA PRO A 39 8.50 6.09 2.54
C PRO A 39 9.72 7.02 2.48
N ASN A 40 9.62 8.04 1.66
CA ASN A 40 10.45 9.22 1.73
C ASN A 40 9.73 10.23 2.62
N PHE A 41 10.40 10.68 3.69
CA PHE A 41 9.86 11.71 4.56
C PHE A 41 10.40 13.07 4.18
N SER A 42 9.53 14.07 4.19
CA SER A 42 9.90 15.47 4.14
C SER A 42 9.49 16.15 5.44
N ASN A 43 10.29 17.12 5.87
CA ASN A 43 10.01 17.92 7.05
C ASN A 43 9.93 19.39 6.66
N MET A 44 8.72 19.84 6.30
CA MET A 44 8.42 21.26 6.06
C MET A 44 7.56 21.80 7.21
N GLY A 45 8.08 21.71 8.44
CA GLY A 45 7.40 22.09 9.68
C GLY A 45 6.41 21.04 10.21
N LYS A 46 6.02 20.05 9.40
CA LYS A 46 5.32 18.82 9.79
C LYS A 46 5.92 17.65 9.02
N LEU A 47 6.04 16.49 9.67
CA LEU A 47 6.46 15.26 9.01
C LEU A 47 5.40 14.84 7.98
N ARG A 48 5.80 14.69 6.72
CA ARG A 48 4.94 14.26 5.61
C ARG A 48 5.62 13.21 4.79
N ILE A 49 4.84 12.28 4.23
CA ILE A 49 5.32 11.36 3.19
C ILE A 49 5.39 12.17 1.90
N SER A 50 6.59 12.35 1.34
CA SER A 50 6.81 13.03 0.06
C SER A 50 6.82 12.07 -1.14
N GLY A 51 6.87 10.76 -0.88
CA GLY A 51 6.86 9.71 -1.89
C GLY A 51 7.37 8.40 -1.30
N PHE A 52 7.77 7.48 -2.16
CA PHE A 52 8.30 6.17 -1.76
C PHE A 52 9.58 5.83 -2.52
N ASP A 53 10.50 5.15 -1.85
CA ASP A 53 11.76 4.72 -2.44
C ASP A 53 11.56 3.38 -3.17
N ILE A 54 11.53 3.44 -4.49
CA ILE A 54 11.41 2.28 -5.38
C ILE A 54 12.52 1.25 -5.13
N ALA A 55 13.76 1.69 -4.88
CA ALA A 55 14.88 0.76 -4.69
C ALA A 55 14.74 -0.08 -3.41
N SER A 56 13.91 0.39 -2.47
CA SER A 56 13.60 -0.33 -1.23
C SER A 56 12.47 -1.35 -1.36
N LEU A 57 11.83 -1.44 -2.53
CA LEU A 57 10.72 -2.36 -2.78
C LEU A 57 11.19 -3.81 -2.61
N LYS A 58 10.51 -4.52 -1.73
CA LYS A 58 10.73 -5.95 -1.49
C LYS A 58 9.43 -6.69 -1.70
N LEU A 59 9.38 -7.48 -2.77
CA LEU A 59 8.22 -8.30 -3.10
C LEU A 59 7.98 -9.38 -2.03
N ASP A 60 6.73 -9.54 -1.66
CA ASP A 60 6.29 -10.59 -0.75
C ASP A 60 5.75 -11.78 -1.53
N ARG A 61 6.48 -12.90 -1.49
CA ARG A 61 6.07 -14.15 -2.14
C ARG A 61 4.87 -14.81 -1.47
N ARG A 62 4.57 -14.49 -0.22
CA ARG A 62 3.47 -15.11 0.55
C ARG A 62 2.11 -14.53 0.21
N LYS A 63 2.06 -13.35 -0.42
CA LYS A 63 0.83 -12.66 -0.84
C LYS A 63 -0.27 -12.67 0.24
N ALA A 64 0.08 -12.19 1.43
CA ALA A 64 -0.84 -12.20 2.57
C ALA A 64 -2.12 -11.40 2.27
N VAL A 65 -3.28 -11.94 2.63
CA VAL A 65 -4.58 -11.31 2.41
C VAL A 65 -5.07 -10.67 3.71
N TYR A 66 -5.51 -9.41 3.63
CA TYR A 66 -6.03 -8.63 4.75
C TYR A 66 -7.46 -8.22 4.46
N ASN A 67 -8.38 -8.59 5.34
CA ASN A 67 -9.76 -8.08 5.28
C ASN A 67 -9.89 -6.91 6.26
N LEU A 68 -9.87 -5.68 5.71
CA LEU A 68 -9.93 -4.45 6.51
C LEU A 68 -11.33 -4.13 7.05
N GLU A 69 -12.37 -4.82 6.59
CA GLU A 69 -13.74 -4.71 7.12
C GLU A 69 -13.83 -5.19 8.57
N LYS A 70 -13.07 -6.25 8.90
CA LYS A 70 -13.06 -6.79 10.26
C LYS A 70 -12.48 -5.75 11.21
N ASN A 71 -13.26 -5.39 12.25
CA ASN A 71 -13.01 -4.31 13.21
C ASN A 71 -11.65 -4.33 13.95
N GLN A 72 -10.78 -5.30 13.69
CA GLN A 72 -9.52 -5.52 14.40
C GLN A 72 -8.26 -5.37 13.53
N ASP A 73 -8.35 -5.16 12.21
CA ASP A 73 -7.13 -4.94 11.42
C ASP A 73 -6.56 -3.53 11.69
N PRO A 74 -5.32 -3.42 12.23
CA PRO A 74 -4.72 -2.14 12.57
C PRO A 74 -4.24 -1.36 11.35
N ARG A 75 -4.21 -1.99 10.16
CA ARG A 75 -3.70 -1.35 8.94
C ARG A 75 -4.53 -0.13 8.56
N ARG A 76 -3.82 0.92 8.13
CA ARG A 76 -4.42 2.15 7.61
C ARG A 76 -3.92 2.42 6.21
N ILE A 77 -4.81 2.72 5.27
CA ILE A 77 -4.44 3.17 3.93
C ILE A 77 -3.88 4.58 4.05
N VAL A 78 -2.63 4.79 3.61
CA VAL A 78 -1.94 6.10 3.68
C VAL A 78 -1.63 6.69 2.32
N TYR A 79 -1.72 5.87 1.26
CA TYR A 79 -1.46 6.32 -0.10
C TYR A 79 -2.22 5.46 -1.11
N VAL A 80 -2.90 6.10 -2.05
CA VAL A 80 -3.54 5.42 -3.20
C VAL A 80 -2.57 5.52 -4.37
N LEU A 81 -2.31 4.38 -5.04
CA LEU A 81 -1.46 4.36 -6.23
C LEU A 81 -2.33 4.77 -7.41
N ASP A 82 -2.00 5.88 -8.05
CA ASP A 82 -2.69 6.43 -9.21
C ASP A 82 -1.63 6.92 -10.20
N SER A 83 -1.81 6.60 -11.48
CA SER A 83 -0.88 6.97 -12.55
C SER A 83 -0.77 8.48 -12.75
N ASN A 84 -1.82 9.25 -12.39
CA ASN A 84 -1.83 10.70 -12.47
C ASN A 84 -1.13 11.37 -11.28
N MET A 85 -0.97 10.65 -10.15
CA MET A 85 -0.32 11.16 -8.95
C MET A 85 1.18 10.82 -8.89
N ASP A 86 1.54 9.58 -9.21
CA ASP A 86 2.93 9.11 -9.23
C ASP A 86 3.10 8.02 -10.28
N ALA A 87 3.17 8.45 -11.55
CA ALA A 87 3.33 7.59 -12.71
C ALA A 87 4.55 6.66 -12.56
N ARG A 88 5.66 7.17 -12.01
CA ARG A 88 6.90 6.40 -11.88
C ARG A 88 6.74 5.22 -10.92
N LEU A 89 6.16 5.47 -9.74
CA LEU A 89 5.89 4.41 -8.78
C LEU A 89 4.87 3.42 -9.31
N TYR A 90 3.83 3.92 -9.99
CA TYR A 90 2.78 3.09 -10.60
C TYR A 90 3.36 2.14 -11.66
N GLU A 91 4.13 2.65 -12.61
CA GLU A 91 4.75 1.85 -13.68
C GLU A 91 5.72 0.81 -13.13
N GLU A 92 6.57 1.19 -12.18
CA GLU A 92 7.57 0.27 -11.64
C GLU A 92 6.93 -0.86 -10.84
N LEU A 93 5.91 -0.55 -10.04
CA LEU A 93 5.13 -1.56 -9.35
C LEU A 93 4.44 -2.50 -10.36
N THR A 94 3.84 -1.95 -11.41
CA THR A 94 3.20 -2.74 -12.47
C THR A 94 4.19 -3.67 -13.17
N LYS A 95 5.40 -3.21 -13.47
CA LYS A 95 6.47 -4.03 -14.07
C LYS A 95 6.92 -5.15 -13.14
N GLN A 96 7.09 -4.88 -11.85
CA GLN A 96 7.62 -5.86 -10.90
C GLN A 96 6.58 -6.87 -10.43
N THR A 97 5.31 -6.49 -10.37
CA THR A 97 4.24 -7.38 -9.87
C THR A 97 3.55 -8.13 -11.01
N GLY A 98 3.58 -7.59 -12.24
CA GLY A 98 2.76 -8.07 -13.36
C GLY A 98 1.26 -7.87 -13.14
N GLU A 99 0.86 -7.20 -12.06
CA GLU A 99 -0.52 -6.99 -11.65
C GLU A 99 -0.84 -5.51 -11.73
N ILE A 100 -1.73 -5.16 -12.67
CA ILE A 100 -2.31 -3.82 -12.75
C ILE A 100 -3.24 -3.68 -11.55
N PRO A 101 -3.11 -2.62 -10.71
CA PRO A 101 -4.15 -2.29 -9.75
C PRO A 101 -5.44 -2.11 -10.55
N LYS A 102 -6.38 -3.06 -10.43
CA LYS A 102 -7.67 -2.94 -11.11
C LYS A 102 -8.27 -1.62 -10.67
N GLU A 103 -8.44 -0.68 -11.61
CA GLU A 103 -9.33 0.45 -11.39
C GLU A 103 -10.68 -0.15 -11.02
N SER A 104 -11.16 0.17 -9.82
CA SER A 104 -12.52 -0.15 -9.43
C SER A 104 -13.43 0.61 -10.38
N ALA A 105 -13.94 -0.07 -11.40
CA ALA A 105 -15.01 0.40 -12.28
C ALA A 105 -16.34 0.54 -11.51
#